data_AF-A0A7S7QQ96-F1
#
_entry.id   AF-A0A7S7QQ96-F1
#
_cell.length_a   1.000
_cell.length_b   1.000
_cell.length_c   1.000
_cell.angle_alpha   90.00
_cell.angle_beta   90.00
_cell.angle_gamma   90.00
#
_symmetry.space_group_name_H-M   'P 1'
#
loop_
_entity.id
_entity.type
_entity.pdbx_description
1 polymer ?
#
loop_
_entity_poly.entity_id
_entity_poly.type
_entity_poly.pdbx_seq_one_letter_code
_entity_poly.pdbx_strand_id
1 'polypeptide(L)'
;MLRHPVLRQLQKENMQQKQRERHVATSYDRHDARCCLFPRCLMAEQHPDLGKACFQVAGGEKGPWPPTLGQPVNDPCSLGSLARLGALVVYAIGAREDGPIKIGITSDVVSRLSALQTGNWQQLSVLSAHFAGARATAAKIEAALHGRLAHRSMVGEWFDLPLSAFHCAMRELVNVNR
;
A
#
# COMPACT_ATOMS: atom_id res chain seq x y z
N MET A 1 -38.45 -23.10 1.05
CA MET A 1 -38.74 -22.48 2.36
C MET A 1 -38.15 -23.34 3.46
N LEU A 2 -37.14 -22.86 4.20
CA LEU A 2 -36.47 -23.64 5.24
C LEU A 2 -37.40 -23.78 6.45
N ARG A 3 -37.88 -25.00 6.73
CA ARG A 3 -38.84 -25.27 7.81
C ARG A 3 -38.19 -25.29 9.21
N HIS A 4 -36.87 -25.27 9.29
CA HIS A 4 -36.15 -25.39 10.56
C HIS A 4 -35.91 -24.03 11.23
N PRO A 5 -36.31 -23.82 12.50
CA PRO A 5 -36.19 -22.54 13.21
C PRO A 5 -34.74 -22.05 13.32
N VAL A 6 -33.78 -22.96 13.52
CA VAL A 6 -32.33 -22.62 13.59
C VAL A 6 -31.81 -22.01 12.28
N LEU A 7 -32.25 -22.53 11.12
CA LEU A 7 -31.79 -22.01 9.83
C LEU A 7 -32.32 -20.60 9.54
N ARG A 8 -33.52 -20.28 10.05
CA ARG A 8 -34.07 -18.92 9.97
C ARG A 8 -33.29 -17.94 10.83
N GLN A 9 -32.81 -18.37 12.00
CA GLN A 9 -31.99 -17.55 12.88
C GLN A 9 -30.62 -17.22 12.23
N LEU A 10 -29.94 -18.24 11.71
CA LEU A 10 -28.65 -18.06 11.01
C LEU A 10 -28.77 -17.16 9.76
N GLN A 11 -29.88 -17.23 9.03
CA GLN A 11 -30.12 -16.34 7.89
C GLN A 11 -30.30 -14.87 8.33
N LYS A 12 -30.95 -14.63 9.47
CA LYS A 12 -31.11 -13.28 10.02
C LYS A 12 -29.76 -12.71 10.47
N GLU A 13 -28.95 -13.50 11.16
CA GLU A 13 -27.61 -13.11 11.61
C GLU A 13 -26.68 -12.79 10.43
N ASN A 14 -26.68 -13.63 9.39
CA ASN A 14 -25.92 -13.37 8.15
C ASN A 14 -26.38 -12.09 7.42
N MET A 15 -27.68 -11.80 7.39
CA MET A 15 -28.17 -10.54 6.81
C MET A 15 -27.75 -9.33 7.65
N GLN A 16 -27.82 -9.42 8.98
CA GLN A 16 -27.38 -8.33 9.87
C GLN A 16 -25.87 -8.09 9.75
N GLN A 17 -25.07 -9.14 9.63
CA GLN A 17 -23.63 -9.02 9.44
C GLN A 17 -23.28 -8.37 8.11
N LYS A 18 -23.92 -8.78 7.00
CA LYS A 18 -23.78 -8.12 5.69
C LYS A 18 -24.20 -6.65 5.70
N GLN A 19 -25.22 -6.29 6.48
CA GLN A 19 -25.65 -4.89 6.63
C GLN A 19 -24.62 -4.07 7.41
N ARG A 20 -24.01 -4.62 8.47
CA ARG A 20 -22.92 -3.97 9.22
C ARG A 20 -21.69 -3.74 8.35
N GLU A 21 -21.30 -4.74 7.55
CA GLU A 21 -20.18 -4.62 6.60
C GLU A 21 -20.41 -3.52 5.55
N ARG A 22 -21.64 -3.39 5.02
CA ARG A 22 -22.02 -2.29 4.11
C ARG A 22 -21.98 -0.92 4.80
N HIS A 23 -22.37 -0.83 6.07
CA HIS A 23 -22.33 0.44 6.80
C HIS A 23 -20.90 0.89 7.13
N VAL A 24 -19.99 -0.03 7.43
CA VAL A 24 -18.57 0.30 7.63
C VAL A 24 -17.96 0.80 6.32
N ALA A 25 -18.19 0.08 5.20
CA ALA A 25 -17.69 0.48 3.88
C ALA A 25 -18.22 1.85 3.42
N THR A 26 -19.46 2.20 3.74
CA THR A 26 -20.06 3.49 3.34
C THR A 26 -19.75 4.66 4.29
N SER A 27 -19.23 4.40 5.50
CA SER A 27 -18.82 5.46 6.43
C SER A 27 -17.45 6.06 6.09
N TYR A 28 -16.57 5.29 5.44
CA TYR A 28 -15.27 5.76 4.96
C TYR A 28 -15.35 6.62 3.69
N ASP A 29 -16.49 6.64 3.00
CA ASP A 29 -16.62 7.20 1.65
C ASP A 29 -17.15 8.65 1.60
N ARG A 30 -17.51 9.26 2.75
CA ARG A 30 -18.22 10.56 2.76
C ARG A 30 -17.39 11.79 3.11
N HIS A 31 -16.11 11.66 3.47
CA HIS A 31 -15.30 12.81 3.86
C HIS A 31 -14.12 13.16 2.95
N ASP A 32 -13.80 12.40 1.90
CA ASP A 32 -12.54 12.62 1.15
C ASP A 32 -12.67 12.65 -0.39
N ALA A 33 -13.80 13.11 -0.91
CA ALA A 33 -14.04 13.22 -2.35
C ALA A 33 -13.56 14.55 -2.97
N ARG A 34 -12.78 15.39 -2.26
CA ARG A 34 -12.41 16.75 -2.75
C ARG A 34 -11.02 16.88 -3.36
N CYS A 35 -10.18 15.85 -3.36
CA CYS A 35 -8.77 16.00 -3.79
C CYS A 35 -8.43 15.52 -5.21
N CYS A 36 -9.39 15.09 -6.03
CA CYS A 36 -9.09 14.48 -7.33
C CYS A 36 -9.71 15.23 -8.51
N LEU A 37 -9.26 16.45 -8.81
CA LEU A 37 -9.51 17.08 -10.11
C LEU A 37 -8.30 17.91 -10.59
N PHE A 38 -7.86 17.58 -11.82
CA PHE A 38 -7.06 18.33 -12.83
C PHE A 38 -5.68 17.79 -13.29
N PRO A 39 -5.30 18.02 -14.57
CA PRO A 39 -4.51 17.10 -15.39
C PRO A 39 -3.14 17.65 -15.89
N ARG A 40 -2.29 16.71 -16.37
CA ARG A 40 -1.38 16.76 -17.54
C ARG A 40 -0.30 17.87 -17.64
N CYS A 41 0.98 17.47 -17.70
CA CYS A 41 2.12 18.10 -18.42
C CYS A 41 3.21 17.01 -18.60
N LEU A 42 3.57 16.52 -19.80
CA LEU A 42 4.35 17.04 -20.94
C LEU A 42 5.87 17.25 -20.71
N MET A 43 6.65 16.47 -21.48
CA MET A 43 8.07 16.57 -21.90
C MET A 43 9.22 16.33 -20.89
N ALA A 44 10.09 15.36 -21.21
CA ALA A 44 11.55 15.55 -21.27
C ALA A 44 12.24 14.37 -21.98
N GLU A 45 13.02 14.74 -23.00
CA GLU A 45 13.87 13.90 -23.84
C GLU A 45 15.28 13.67 -23.26
N GLN A 46 15.92 12.59 -23.76
CA GLN A 46 17.36 12.38 -23.97
C GLN A 46 18.31 12.10 -22.77
N HIS A 47 18.60 10.81 -22.57
CA HIS A 47 19.94 10.29 -22.24
C HIS A 47 20.12 8.90 -22.87
N PRO A 48 21.20 8.62 -23.63
CA PRO A 48 21.57 7.29 -24.08
C PRO A 48 22.42 6.58 -22.99
N ASP A 49 22.46 5.26 -23.03
CA ASP A 49 23.20 4.39 -22.10
C ASP A 49 22.68 4.28 -20.68
N LEU A 50 21.55 3.58 -20.53
CA LEU A 50 21.36 2.44 -19.62
C LEU A 50 20.13 1.67 -20.14
N GLY A 51 20.23 0.35 -20.26
CA GLY A 51 19.22 -0.50 -20.90
C GLY A 51 17.79 -0.18 -20.45
N LYS A 52 16.95 0.27 -21.39
CA LYS A 52 15.55 0.65 -21.19
C LYS A 52 14.72 -0.59 -20.83
N ALA A 53 14.73 -0.99 -19.56
CA ALA A 53 13.74 -1.91 -19.04
C ALA A 53 12.44 -1.12 -18.81
N CYS A 54 11.40 -1.41 -19.59
CA CYS A 54 10.07 -0.81 -19.37
C CYS A 54 9.45 -1.39 -18.10
N PHE A 55 8.95 -0.51 -17.21
CA PHE A 55 8.17 -0.89 -16.04
C PHE A 55 6.67 -0.81 -16.33
N GLN A 56 5.87 -1.71 -15.73
CA GLN A 56 4.43 -1.76 -15.92
C GLN A 56 3.72 -1.13 -14.72
N VAL A 57 3.07 0.02 -14.94
CA VAL A 57 2.32 0.75 -13.90
C VAL A 57 0.95 0.08 -13.69
N ALA A 58 0.36 0.19 -12.50
CA ALA A 58 -1.05 -0.17 -12.28
C ALA A 58 -1.93 0.57 -13.31
N GLY A 59 -2.52 -0.18 -14.25
CA GLY A 59 -3.24 0.37 -15.40
C GLY A 59 -2.69 -0.03 -16.77
N GLY A 60 -1.57 -0.74 -16.84
CA GLY A 60 -1.04 -1.30 -18.10
C GLY A 60 -0.18 -0.33 -18.94
N GLU A 61 0.03 0.90 -18.46
CA GLU A 61 0.91 1.87 -19.13
C GLU A 61 2.38 1.59 -18.79
N LYS A 62 3.26 1.69 -19.80
CA LYS A 62 4.71 1.55 -19.65
C LYS A 62 5.31 2.88 -19.19
N GLY A 63 5.89 2.90 -17.99
CA GLY A 63 6.54 4.08 -17.42
C GLY A 63 8.07 4.08 -17.59
N PRO A 64 8.74 5.23 -17.44
CA PRO A 64 10.20 5.31 -17.41
C PRO A 64 10.77 4.56 -16.21
N TRP A 65 11.92 3.91 -16.41
CA TRP A 65 12.73 3.29 -15.35
C TRP A 65 13.97 4.15 -15.07
N PRO A 66 14.36 4.38 -13.80
CA PRO A 66 13.70 3.94 -12.56
C PRO A 66 12.38 4.70 -12.28
N PRO A 67 11.45 4.12 -11.50
CA PRO A 67 10.22 4.80 -11.09
C PRO A 67 10.53 6.09 -10.32
N THR A 68 9.62 7.07 -10.41
CA THR A 68 9.75 8.33 -9.64
C THR A 68 9.36 8.13 -8.18
N LEU A 69 9.83 9.03 -7.30
CA LEU A 69 9.55 8.97 -5.87
C LEU A 69 8.03 8.91 -5.61
N GLY A 70 7.62 7.93 -4.81
CA GLY A 70 6.22 7.72 -4.43
C GLY A 70 5.37 6.95 -5.43
N GLN A 71 5.90 6.55 -6.60
CA GLN A 71 5.14 5.69 -7.51
C GLN A 71 5.00 4.28 -6.95
N PRO A 72 3.80 3.67 -7.08
CA PRO A 72 3.58 2.29 -6.65
C PRO A 72 4.40 1.34 -7.52
N VAL A 73 4.99 0.33 -6.89
CA VAL A 73 5.74 -0.75 -7.54
C VAL A 73 4.98 -2.06 -7.34
N ASN A 74 4.30 -2.51 -8.39
CA ASN A 74 3.40 -3.67 -8.33
C ASN A 74 3.97 -4.94 -8.97
N ASP A 75 5.16 -4.87 -9.57
CA ASP A 75 5.80 -5.99 -10.25
C ASP A 75 6.99 -6.53 -9.43
N PRO A 76 6.96 -7.81 -9.00
CA PRO A 76 8.06 -8.47 -8.31
C PRO A 76 9.40 -8.39 -9.06
N CYS A 77 9.38 -8.45 -10.39
CA CYS A 77 10.60 -8.39 -11.22
C CYS A 77 11.31 -7.04 -11.06
N SER A 78 10.53 -5.99 -10.85
CA SER A 78 11.01 -4.63 -10.69
C SER A 78 11.58 -4.39 -9.30
N LEU A 79 11.02 -5.01 -8.26
CA LEU A 79 11.56 -4.96 -6.90
C LEU A 79 12.98 -5.56 -6.82
N GLY A 80 13.24 -6.66 -7.54
CA GLY A 80 14.59 -7.25 -7.62
C GLY A 80 15.63 -6.34 -8.30
N SER A 81 15.20 -5.52 -9.26
CA SER A 81 16.08 -4.56 -9.96
C SER A 81 16.39 -3.33 -9.11
N LEU A 82 15.46 -2.89 -8.25
CA LEU A 82 15.68 -1.78 -7.31
C LEU A 82 16.76 -2.11 -6.27
N ALA A 83 16.76 -3.34 -5.76
CA ALA A 83 17.75 -3.80 -4.79
C ALA A 83 19.20 -3.64 -5.31
N ARG A 84 19.42 -3.96 -6.59
CA ARG A 84 20.74 -3.85 -7.24
C ARG A 84 21.23 -2.41 -7.38
N LEU A 85 20.31 -1.45 -7.41
CA LEU A 85 20.60 -0.02 -7.48
C LEU A 85 20.75 0.61 -6.08
N GLY A 86 20.70 -0.18 -5.01
CA GLY A 86 20.70 0.31 -3.63
C GLY A 86 19.45 1.12 -3.28
N ALA A 87 18.40 0.99 -4.08
CA ALA A 87 17.18 1.75 -3.90
C ALA A 87 16.18 0.99 -3.01
N LEU A 88 15.48 1.74 -2.18
CA LEU A 88 14.51 1.20 -1.22
C LEU A 88 13.09 1.55 -1.63
N VAL A 89 12.17 0.77 -1.09
CA VAL A 89 10.74 1.01 -1.14
C VAL A 89 10.19 1.16 0.27
N VAL A 90 9.13 1.94 0.40
CA VAL A 90 8.26 1.98 1.59
C VAL A 90 7.09 1.05 1.32
N TYR A 91 6.80 0.10 2.20
CA TYR A 91 5.78 -0.91 2.00
C TYR A 91 4.70 -0.90 3.09
N ALA A 92 3.56 -1.47 2.72
CA ALA A 92 2.49 -1.91 3.61
C ALA A 92 2.26 -3.41 3.38
N ILE A 93 2.43 -4.22 4.43
CA ILE A 93 2.17 -5.67 4.43
C ILE A 93 1.07 -5.98 5.44
N GLY A 94 0.10 -6.80 5.07
CA GLY A 94 -0.97 -7.23 5.97
C GLY A 94 -1.67 -8.46 5.43
N ALA A 95 -2.56 -9.06 6.23
CA ALA A 95 -3.38 -10.18 5.77
C ALA A 95 -4.56 -9.70 4.91
N ARG A 96 -5.04 -8.48 5.14
CA ARG A 96 -6.21 -7.88 4.50
C ARG A 96 -6.04 -6.36 4.38
N GLU A 97 -6.79 -5.75 3.48
CA GLU A 97 -6.75 -4.30 3.23
C GLU A 97 -7.40 -3.46 4.35
N ASP A 98 -8.24 -4.05 5.20
CA ASP A 98 -8.88 -3.38 6.34
C ASP A 98 -8.00 -3.31 7.59
N GLY A 99 -6.80 -3.89 7.54
CA GLY A 99 -5.83 -3.91 8.62
C GLY A 99 -5.89 -5.17 9.48
N PRO A 100 -4.96 -5.32 10.45
CA PRO A 100 -3.81 -4.44 10.71
C PRO A 100 -2.72 -4.56 9.62
N ILE A 101 -1.95 -3.49 9.43
CA ILE A 101 -0.85 -3.47 8.46
C ILE A 101 0.49 -3.15 9.13
N LYS A 102 1.56 -3.73 8.60
CA LYS A 102 2.94 -3.40 8.94
C LYS A 102 3.51 -2.41 7.92
N ILE A 103 4.08 -1.32 8.41
CA ILE A 103 4.71 -0.30 7.57
C ILE A 103 6.22 -0.34 7.78
N GLY A 104 7.00 -0.39 6.71
CA GLY A 104 8.45 -0.21 6.81
C GLY A 104 9.16 0.00 5.49
N ILE A 105 10.50 -0.02 5.51
CA ILE A 105 11.34 0.08 4.31
C ILE A 105 12.15 -1.18 4.04
N THR A 106 12.41 -1.45 2.76
CA THR A 106 13.28 -2.57 2.34
C THR A 106 13.80 -2.33 0.92
N SER A 107 14.91 -2.97 0.56
CA SER A 107 15.34 -3.13 -0.82
C SER A 107 14.74 -4.36 -1.49
N ASP A 108 14.28 -5.35 -0.69
CA ASP A 108 13.67 -6.60 -1.15
C ASP A 108 12.40 -6.88 -0.33
N VAL A 109 11.24 -6.66 -0.95
CA VAL A 109 9.94 -6.86 -0.30
C VAL A 109 9.58 -8.34 -0.19
N VAL A 110 10.03 -9.16 -1.13
CA VAL A 110 9.71 -10.60 -1.15
C VAL A 110 10.40 -11.28 0.02
N SER A 111 11.72 -11.07 0.19
CA SER A 111 12.47 -11.58 1.34
C SER A 111 11.90 -11.07 2.67
N ARG A 112 11.49 -9.79 2.71
CA ARG A 112 10.86 -9.20 3.89
C ARG A 112 9.51 -9.85 4.22
N LEU A 113 8.66 -10.09 3.22
CA LEU A 113 7.38 -10.78 3.39
C LEU A 113 7.60 -12.19 3.93
N SER A 114 8.53 -12.96 3.34
CA SER A 114 8.85 -14.32 3.79
C SER A 114 9.29 -14.35 5.25
N ALA A 115 10.17 -13.42 5.66
CA ALA A 115 10.62 -13.32 7.05
C ALA A 115 9.48 -12.97 8.03
N LEU A 116 8.54 -12.11 7.62
CA LEU A 116 7.38 -11.76 8.43
C LEU A 116 6.37 -12.90 8.54
N GLN A 117 6.20 -13.67 7.47
CA GLN A 117 5.28 -14.80 7.42
C GLN A 117 5.67 -15.90 8.43
N THR A 118 6.96 -16.12 8.68
CA THR A 118 7.43 -17.11 9.68
C THR A 118 6.88 -16.85 11.08
N GLY A 119 6.66 -15.58 11.44
CA GLY A 119 6.14 -15.16 12.74
C GLY A 119 4.64 -14.86 12.77
N ASN A 120 3.91 -15.07 11.66
CA ASN A 120 2.49 -14.74 11.57
C ASN A 120 1.68 -15.96 11.10
N TRP A 121 0.63 -16.30 11.85
CA TRP A 121 -0.24 -17.43 11.50
C TRP A 121 -1.20 -17.10 10.35
N GLN A 122 -1.47 -15.82 10.10
CA GLN A 122 -2.28 -15.37 8.97
C GLN A 122 -1.42 -15.31 7.72
N GLN A 123 -2.02 -15.63 6.57
CA GLN A 123 -1.36 -15.43 5.28
C GLN A 123 -1.20 -13.93 5.02
N LEU A 124 0.04 -13.49 4.88
CA LEU A 124 0.39 -12.10 4.57
C LEU A 124 0.56 -11.90 3.07
N SER A 125 0.29 -10.67 2.62
CA SER A 125 0.58 -10.20 1.28
C SER A 125 1.17 -8.78 1.30
N VAL A 126 1.86 -8.42 0.23
CA VAL A 126 2.25 -7.03 -0.01
C VAL A 126 1.02 -6.29 -0.48
N LEU A 127 0.46 -5.45 0.38
CA LEU A 127 -0.73 -4.66 0.06
C LEU A 127 -0.34 -3.41 -0.75
N SER A 128 0.84 -2.85 -0.47
CA SER A 128 1.37 -1.73 -1.25
C SER A 128 2.89 -1.61 -1.09
N ALA A 129 3.55 -1.10 -2.12
CA ALA A 129 4.95 -0.72 -2.07
C ALA A 129 5.18 0.51 -2.95
N HIS A 130 5.92 1.49 -2.45
CA HIS A 130 6.20 2.75 -3.12
C HIS A 130 7.71 2.98 -3.22
N PHE A 131 8.18 3.36 -4.40
CA PHE A 131 9.58 3.69 -4.58
C PHE A 131 10.01 4.88 -3.72
N ALA A 132 11.07 4.71 -2.93
CA ALA A 132 11.58 5.73 -2.01
C ALA A 132 13.00 6.21 -2.35
N GLY A 133 13.64 5.59 -3.35
CA GLY A 133 14.99 5.96 -3.76
C GLY A 133 16.04 5.62 -2.70
N ALA A 134 16.89 6.58 -2.35
CA ALA A 134 18.00 6.37 -1.42
C ALA A 134 17.55 6.12 0.03
N ARG A 135 18.39 5.45 0.81
CA ARG A 135 18.11 5.10 2.21
C ARG A 135 17.74 6.29 3.09
N ALA A 136 18.41 7.43 2.92
CA ALA A 136 18.10 8.64 3.70
C ALA A 136 16.67 9.14 3.42
N THR A 137 16.22 9.12 2.16
CA THR A 137 14.86 9.51 1.77
C THR A 137 13.83 8.51 2.29
N ALA A 138 14.09 7.20 2.12
CA ALA A 138 13.22 6.15 2.60
C ALA A 138 13.02 6.20 4.14
N ALA A 139 14.09 6.39 4.89
CA ALA A 139 14.04 6.52 6.35
C ALA A 139 13.26 7.77 6.80
N LYS A 140 13.41 8.90 6.09
CA LYS A 140 12.61 10.11 6.37
C LYS A 140 11.12 9.89 6.12
N ILE A 141 10.77 9.22 5.02
CA ILE A 141 9.37 8.90 4.70
C ILE A 141 8.78 7.95 5.76
N GLU A 142 9.50 6.90 6.11
CA GLU A 142 9.10 5.93 7.15
C GLU A 142 8.86 6.60 8.51
N ALA A 143 9.82 7.41 8.97
CA ALA A 143 9.68 8.14 10.24
C ALA A 143 8.49 9.11 10.23
N ALA A 144 8.25 9.80 9.11
CA ALA A 144 7.13 10.71 8.97
C ALA A 144 5.78 9.97 8.95
N LEU A 145 5.70 8.81 8.28
CA LEU A 145 4.51 7.94 8.33
C LEU A 145 4.24 7.45 9.74
N HIS A 146 5.26 6.93 10.43
CA HIS A 146 5.13 6.43 11.79
C HIS A 146 4.69 7.55 12.74
N GLY A 147 5.24 8.75 12.62
CA GLY A 147 4.81 9.92 13.40
C GLY A 147 3.35 10.31 13.12
N ARG A 148 2.94 10.38 11.85
CA ARG A 148 1.57 10.75 11.45
C ARG A 148 0.54 9.71 11.89
N LEU A 149 0.91 8.44 11.83
CA LEU A 149 0.05 7.29 12.14
C LEU A 149 0.26 6.75 13.57
N ALA A 150 1.03 7.45 14.41
CA ALA A 150 1.39 7.01 15.76
C ALA A 150 0.16 6.70 16.63
N HIS A 151 -0.93 7.46 16.45
CA HIS A 151 -2.21 7.26 17.15
C HIS A 151 -2.91 5.93 16.79
N ARG A 152 -2.46 5.22 15.76
CA ARG A 152 -2.91 3.87 15.35
C ARG A 152 -1.84 2.80 15.56
N SER A 153 -0.69 3.15 16.14
CA SER A 153 0.40 2.20 16.36
C SER A 153 -0.04 1.12 17.35
N MET A 154 0.25 -0.13 17.00
CA MET A 154 0.04 -1.31 17.83
C MET A 154 1.38 -1.70 18.47
N VAL A 155 1.87 -2.92 18.19
CA VAL A 155 3.14 -3.43 18.68
C VAL A 155 4.19 -3.33 17.58
N GLY A 156 5.31 -2.64 17.87
CA GLY A 156 6.39 -2.44 16.91
C GLY A 156 5.94 -1.56 15.73
N GLU A 157 6.15 -2.04 14.50
CA GLU A 157 5.80 -1.30 13.27
C GLU A 157 4.44 -1.71 12.70
N TRP A 158 3.56 -2.31 13.52
CA TRP A 158 2.20 -2.67 13.14
C TRP A 158 1.22 -1.57 13.51
N PHE A 159 0.21 -1.35 12.67
CA PHE A 159 -0.78 -0.29 12.81
C PHE A 159 -2.19 -0.84 12.59
N ASP A 160 -3.13 -0.41 13.43
CA ASP A 160 -4.56 -0.71 13.32
C ASP A 160 -5.24 0.31 12.39
N LEU A 161 -5.01 0.16 11.10
CA LEU A 161 -5.57 1.03 10.06
C LEU A 161 -5.76 0.29 8.73
N PRO A 162 -6.73 0.73 7.91
CA PRO A 162 -6.91 0.21 6.57
C PRO A 162 -5.85 0.76 5.59
N LEU A 163 -5.60 0.04 4.51
CA LEU A 163 -4.66 0.40 3.44
C LEU A 163 -4.93 1.79 2.86
N SER A 164 -6.20 2.21 2.78
CA SER A 164 -6.58 3.54 2.31
C SER A 164 -5.98 4.67 3.15
N ALA A 165 -5.91 4.51 4.48
CA ALA A 165 -5.29 5.50 5.36
C ALA A 165 -3.77 5.57 5.16
N PHE A 166 -3.12 4.44 4.86
CA PHE A 166 -1.72 4.43 4.45
C PHE A 166 -1.49 5.18 3.14
N HIS A 167 -2.33 4.94 2.10
CA HIS A 167 -2.23 5.65 0.83
C HIS A 167 -2.45 7.16 0.96
N CYS A 168 -3.40 7.57 1.81
CA CYS A 168 -3.63 8.98 2.10
C CYS A 168 -2.38 9.63 2.71
N ALA A 169 -1.83 9.03 3.77
CA ALA A 169 -0.60 9.52 4.43
C ALA A 169 0.61 9.54 3.47
N MET A 170 0.78 8.49 2.66
CA MET A 170 1.85 8.42 1.65
C MET A 170 1.77 9.55 0.63
N ARG A 171 0.57 9.83 0.12
CA ARG A 171 0.35 10.87 -0.89
C ARG A 171 0.68 12.25 -0.36
N GLU A 172 0.26 12.55 0.87
CA GLU A 172 0.56 13.83 1.53
C GLU A 172 2.07 14.02 1.71
N LEU A 173 2.79 13.00 2.17
CA LEU A 173 4.23 13.09 2.39
C LEU A 173 5.04 13.25 1.10
N VAL A 174 4.62 12.61 0.00
CA VAL A 174 5.30 12.73 -1.29
C VAL A 174 5.01 14.08 -1.94
N ASN A 175 3.79 14.62 -1.78
CA ASN A 175 3.40 15.90 -2.38
C ASN A 175 3.99 17.12 -1.66
N VAL A 176 4.25 17.06 -0.36
CA VAL A 176 4.86 18.17 0.40
C VAL A 176 6.34 18.40 0.06
N ASN A 177 6.99 17.41 -0.57
CA ASN A 177 8.41 17.48 -0.93
C ASN A 177 8.66 17.85 -2.41
N ARG A 178 7.66 18.39 -3.11
CA ARG A 178 7.80 18.98 -4.45
C ARG A 178 7.62 20.49 -4.40
#